data_AF-A0A2J0MRA2-F1
#
_entry.id   AF-A0A2J0MRA2-F1
#
_cell.length_a   1.000
_cell.length_b   1.000
_cell.length_c   1.000
_cell.angle_alpha   90.00
_cell.angle_beta   90.00
_cell.angle_gamma   90.00
#
_symmetry.space_group_name_H-M   'P 1'
#
loop_
_entity.id
_entity.type
_entity.pdbx_description
1 polymer ?
#
loop_
_entity_poly.entity_id
_entity_poly.type
_entity_poly.pdbx_seq_one_letter_code
_entity_poly.pdbx_strand_id
1 'polypeptide(L)' 'SVKPDEVRDRIVQLVGDLPRIELFAREQIEGWDAIGYDIDGLDIRQSLEWIALK' A
#
# COMPACT_ATOMS: atom_id res chain seq x y z
N SER A 1 -10.58 -4.90 -11.87
CA SER A 1 -9.84 -3.82 -12.55
C SER A 1 -8.55 -3.52 -11.81
N VAL A 2 -7.50 -3.06 -12.50
CA VAL A 2 -6.24 -2.59 -11.90
C VAL A 2 -6.26 -1.06 -11.94
N LYS A 3 -5.79 -0.39 -10.89
CA LYS A 3 -5.64 1.07 -10.92
C LYS A 3 -4.51 1.43 -11.91
N PRO A 4 -4.60 2.52 -12.68
CA PRO A 4 -3.49 2.96 -13.51
C PRO A 4 -2.24 3.25 -12.66
N ASP A 5 -1.05 2.94 -13.18
CA ASP A 5 0.21 3.12 -12.45
C ASP A 5 0.47 4.58 -12.08
N GLU A 6 0.02 5.53 -12.92
CA GLU A 6 0.15 6.98 -12.68
C GLU A 6 -0.44 7.46 -11.36
N VAL A 7 -1.34 6.69 -10.74
CA VAL A 7 -1.98 7.07 -9.47
C VAL A 7 -0.94 7.23 -8.37
N ARG A 8 0.08 6.38 -8.33
CA ARG A 8 1.12 6.43 -7.29
C ARG A 8 1.97 7.69 -7.43
N ASP A 9 2.40 8.00 -8.65
CA ASP A 9 3.19 9.19 -8.96
C ASP A 9 2.42 10.47 -8.63
N ARG A 10 1.13 10.51 -8.98
CA ARG A 10 0.26 11.67 -8.70
C ARG A 10 0.02 11.87 -7.22
N ILE A 11 -0.05 10.81 -6.42
CA ILE A 11 -0.14 10.92 -4.96
C ILE A 11 1.14 11.57 -4.41
N VAL A 12 2.31 11.07 -4.80
CA VAL A 12 3.60 11.65 -4.37
C VAL A 12 3.75 13.10 -4.81
N GLN A 13 3.32 13.45 -6.02
CA GLN A 13 3.31 14.84 -6.49
C GLN A 13 2.40 15.73 -5.63
N LEU A 14 1.26 15.21 -5.15
CA LEU A 14 0.27 15.96 -4.40
C LEU A 14 0.67 16.18 -2.93
N VAL A 15 1.16 15.14 -2.27
CA VAL A 15 1.41 15.17 -0.81
C VAL A 15 2.89 15.13 -0.43
N GLY A 16 3.78 14.98 -1.41
CA GLY A 16 5.23 14.88 -1.22
C GLY A 16 5.71 13.45 -0.95
N ASP A 17 7.03 13.33 -0.79
CA ASP A 17 7.70 12.06 -0.51
C ASP A 17 7.57 11.65 0.97
N LEU A 18 6.38 11.21 1.39
CA LEU A 18 6.07 10.78 2.76
C LEU A 18 5.87 9.26 2.86
N PRO A 19 6.02 8.64 4.05
CA PRO A 19 5.63 7.25 4.27
C PRO A 19 4.21 6.98 3.77
N ARG A 20 4.02 5.90 3.02
CA ARG A 20 2.78 5.64 2.27
C ARG A 20 2.50 4.15 2.19
N ILE A 21 1.21 3.84 2.17
CA ILE A 21 0.70 2.48 2.17
C ILE A 21 -0.41 2.32 1.13
N GLU A 22 -0.35 1.24 0.36
CA GLU A 22 -1.42 0.81 -0.53
C GLU A 22 -2.25 -0.30 0.11
N LEU A 23 -3.50 0.01 0.44
CA LEU A 23 -4.47 -0.95 0.96
C LEU A 23 -5.18 -1.70 -0.17
N PHE A 24 -5.47 -2.98 0.07
CA PHE A 24 -6.01 -3.93 -0.90
C PHE A 24 -5.09 -4.14 -2.10
N ALA A 25 -3.77 -4.01 -1.88
CA ALA A 25 -2.76 -4.29 -2.88
C ALA A 25 -2.77 -5.78 -3.28
N ARG A 26 -2.37 -6.05 -4.51
CA ARG A 26 -2.18 -7.41 -5.03
C ARG A 26 -0.74 -7.70 -5.45
N GLU A 27 0.10 -6.69 -5.37
CA GLU A 27 1.53 -6.73 -5.67
C GLU A 27 2.27 -5.74 -4.77
N GLN A 28 3.54 -6.02 -4.52
CA GLN A 28 4.45 -5.11 -3.81
C GLN A 28 4.99 -4.08 -4.79
N ILE A 29 5.07 -2.81 -4.35
CA ILE A 29 5.62 -1.72 -5.15
C ILE A 29 6.72 -1.03 -4.35
N GLU A 30 7.86 -0.77 -4.99
CA GLU A 30 8.97 -0.09 -4.35
C GLU A 30 8.54 1.29 -3.82
N GLY A 31 8.92 1.61 -2.58
CA GLY A 31 8.56 2.86 -1.92
C GLY A 31 7.12 2.94 -1.39
N TRP A 32 6.36 1.85 -1.47
CA TRP A 32 5.03 1.72 -0.86
C TRP A 32 4.99 0.51 0.08
N ASP A 33 4.51 0.71 1.31
CA ASP A 33 4.03 -0.43 2.08
C ASP A 33 2.78 -0.99 1.40
N ALA A 34 2.63 -2.31 1.37
CA ALA A 34 1.49 -2.97 0.73
C ALA A 34 0.75 -3.84 1.75
N ILE A 35 -0.56 -3.65 1.86
CA ILE A 35 -1.45 -4.57 2.57
C ILE A 35 -2.51 -5.06 1.60
N GLY A 36 -2.73 -6.37 1.57
CA GLY A 36 -3.87 -6.98 0.92
C GLY A 36 -3.81 -8.50 1.03
N TYR A 37 -4.94 -9.17 0.86
CA TYR A 37 -5.01 -10.63 0.97
C TYR A 37 -4.03 -11.34 0.02
N ASP A 38 -3.82 -10.81 -1.18
CA ASP A 38 -2.87 -11.35 -2.15
C ASP A 38 -1.39 -11.02 -1.82
N ILE A 39 -1.13 -10.22 -0.77
CA ILE A 39 0.21 -9.90 -0.26
C ILE A 39 0.57 -10.83 0.90
N ASP A 40 -0.28 -10.93 1.92
CA ASP A 40 0.02 -11.58 3.20
C ASP A 40 -0.98 -12.69 3.61
N GLY A 41 -2.11 -12.80 2.92
CA GLY A 41 -3.17 -13.77 3.22
C GLY A 41 -3.99 -13.47 4.49
N LEU A 42 -3.83 -12.28 5.08
CA LEU A 42 -4.45 -11.91 6.35
C LEU A 42 -5.72 -11.07 6.15
N ASP A 43 -6.54 -11.01 7.21
CA ASP A 43 -7.57 -9.98 7.30
C ASP A 43 -6.91 -8.61 7.44
N ILE A 44 -7.50 -7.60 6.79
CA ILE A 44 -6.94 -6.24 6.76
C ILE A 44 -6.66 -5.67 8.16
N ARG A 45 -7.49 -5.99 9.16
CA ARG A 45 -7.32 -5.48 10.52
C ARG A 45 -6.10 -6.10 11.18
N GLN A 46 -5.86 -7.38 10.93
CA GLN A 46 -4.68 -8.08 11.41
C GLN A 46 -3.44 -7.47 10.76
N SER A 47 -3.39 -7.30 9.44
CA SER A 47 -2.24 -6.70 8.75
C SER A 47 -1.92 -5.28 9.24
N LEU A 48 -2.95 -4.47 9.56
CA LEU A 48 -2.76 -3.12 10.08
C LEU A 48 -2.08 -3.11 11.46
N GLU A 49 -2.36 -4.09 12.34
CA GLU A 49 -1.65 -4.21 13.61
C GLU A 49 -0.15 -4.42 13.40
N TRP A 50 0.26 -5.21 12.40
CA TRP A 50 1.67 -5.43 12.10
C TRP A 50 2.39 -4.18 11.63
N ILE A 51 1.73 -3.34 10.81
CA ILE A 51 2.33 -2.09 10.34
C ILE A 51 2.40 -1.05 11.46
N ALA A 52 1.40 -0.99 12.34
CA ALA A 52 1.43 -0.09 13.50
C ALA A 52 2.55 -0.43 14.50
N LEU A 53 3.14 -1.63 14.41
CA LEU A 53 4.24 -2.11 15.25
C LEU A 53 5.62 -1.99 14.60
N LYS A 54 5.69 -1.60 13.32
CA LYS A 54 6.94 -1.25 12.61
C LYS A 54 7.35 0.19 12.93
#